data_AF-A0A7J3NRL3-F1
#
_entry.id   AF-A0A7J3NRL3-F1
#
_cell.length_a   1.000
_cell.length_b   1.000
_cell.length_c   1.000
_cell.angle_alpha   90.00
_cell.angle_beta   90.00
_cell.angle_gamma   90.00
#
_symmetry.space_group_name_H-M   'P 1'
#
loop_
_entity.id
_entity.type
_entity.pdbx_description
1 polymer ?
#
loop_
_entity_poly.entity_id
_entity_poly.type
_entity_poly.pdbx_seq_one_letter_code
_entity_poly.pdbx_strand_id
1 'polypeptide(L)' 'MSEDFFKVIGKVDPKLLDVFRNTNELAFTDGALPRKLKILIALALDASRGVVEGVKTLAKAAMQAGQKEER' A
#
# COMPACT_ATOMS: atom_id res chain seq x y z
N MET A 1 -10.53 1.63 17.91
CA MET A 1 -9.88 0.33 17.62
C MET A 1 -10.82 -0.43 16.69
N SER A 2 -10.79 -0.11 15.40
CA SER A 2 -11.62 -0.81 14.42
C SER A 2 -11.14 -2.25 14.30
N GLU A 3 -12.05 -3.21 14.20
CA GLU A 3 -11.68 -4.52 13.66
C GLU A 3 -10.83 -4.31 12.40
N ASP A 4 -9.72 -5.05 12.32
CA ASP A 4 -8.81 -5.04 11.19
C ASP A 4 -9.63 -5.24 9.91
N PHE A 5 -9.76 -4.19 9.07
CA PHE A 5 -10.69 -4.15 7.93
C PHE A 5 -10.56 -5.40 7.05
N PHE A 6 -9.33 -5.90 6.90
CA PHE A 6 -9.04 -7.13 6.17
C PHE A 6 -9.57 -8.41 6.83
N LYS A 7 -9.67 -8.45 8.17
CA LYS A 7 -10.31 -9.57 8.88
C LYS A 7 -11.81 -9.59 8.65
N VAL A 8 -12.45 -8.42 8.57
CA VAL A 8 -13.89 -8.33 8.27
C VAL A 8 -14.14 -8.76 6.83
N ILE A 9 -13.42 -8.17 5.85
CA ILE A 9 -13.56 -8.55 4.44
C ILE A 9 -13.21 -10.02 4.23
N GLY A 10 -12.18 -10.55 4.88
CA GLY A 10 -11.82 -11.98 4.76
C GLY A 10 -12.91 -12.94 5.24
N LYS A 11 -13.79 -12.52 6.16
CA LYS A 11 -14.95 -13.32 6.59
C LYS A 11 -16.15 -13.16 5.66
N VAL A 12 -16.38 -11.96 5.14
CA VAL A 12 -17.56 -11.62 4.34
C VAL A 12 -17.38 -11.99 2.86
N ASP A 13 -16.23 -11.65 2.30
CA ASP A 13 -15.86 -11.91 0.91
C ASP A 13 -14.35 -12.16 0.78
N PRO A 14 -13.90 -13.42 0.97
CA PRO A 14 -12.49 -13.77 0.86
C PRO A 14 -11.95 -13.59 -0.57
N LYS A 15 -12.79 -13.73 -1.61
CA LYS A 15 -12.33 -13.56 -3.00
C LYS A 15 -11.99 -12.11 -3.29
N LEU A 16 -12.78 -11.17 -2.77
CA LEU A 16 -12.46 -9.74 -2.87
C LEU A 16 -11.12 -9.43 -2.17
N LEU A 17 -10.89 -10.02 -0.99
CA LEU A 17 -9.62 -9.86 -0.28
C LEU A 17 -8.43 -10.36 -1.11
N ASP A 18 -8.58 -11.52 -1.76
CA ASP A 18 -7.52 -12.09 -2.60
C ASP A 18 -7.23 -11.21 -3.81
N VAL A 19 -8.27 -10.74 -4.52
CA VAL A 19 -8.11 -9.81 -5.65
C VAL A 19 -7.42 -8.52 -5.20
N PHE A 20 -7.80 -7.97 -4.05
CA PHE A 20 -7.17 -6.78 -3.50
C PHE A 20 -5.68 -7.00 -3.21
N ARG A 21 -5.34 -8.12 -2.54
CA ARG A 21 -3.95 -8.46 -2.21
C ARG A 21 -3.09 -8.65 -3.46
N ASN A 22 -3.59 -9.42 -4.43
CA ASN A 22 -2.90 -9.67 -5.69
C ASN A 22 -2.69 -8.37 -6.48
N THR A 23 -3.69 -7.48 -6.48
CA THR A 23 -3.58 -6.17 -7.15
C THR A 23 -2.55 -5.28 -6.44
N ASN A 24 -2.54 -5.27 -5.11
CA ASN A 24 -1.59 -4.49 -4.33
C ASN A 24 -0.14 -4.97 -4.56
N GLU A 25 0.07 -6.29 -4.57
CA GLU A 25 1.37 -6.89 -4.88
C GLU A 25 1.81 -6.55 -6.30
N LEU A 26 0.94 -6.77 -7.30
CA LEU A 26 1.24 -6.44 -8.69
C LEU A 26 1.61 -4.96 -8.87
N ALA A 27 0.87 -4.05 -8.23
CA ALA A 27 1.13 -2.62 -8.32
C ALA A 27 2.52 -2.24 -7.77
N PHE A 28 2.94 -2.84 -6.65
CA PHE A 28 4.17 -2.45 -5.93
C PHE A 28 5.38 -3.36 -6.14
N THR A 29 5.27 -4.46 -6.88
CA THR A 29 6.43 -5.26 -7.30
C THR A 29 7.39 -4.42 -8.16
N ASP A 30 8.69 -4.65 -8.00
CA ASP A 30 9.71 -3.95 -8.79
C ASP A 30 9.56 -4.23 -10.29
N GLY A 31 9.96 -3.27 -11.11
CA GLY A 31 9.91 -3.36 -12.57
C GLY A 31 10.61 -2.16 -13.20
N ALA A 32 10.02 -1.58 -14.25
CA ALA A 32 10.55 -0.35 -14.86
C ALA A 32 10.69 0.82 -13.88
N LEU A 33 9.85 0.86 -12.84
CA LEU A 33 9.98 1.78 -11.71
C LEU A 33 10.27 0.98 -10.44
N PRO A 34 11.24 1.42 -9.61
CA PRO A 34 11.46 0.83 -8.29
C PRO A 34 10.22 0.95 -7.41
N ARG A 35 10.01 -0.04 -6.54
CA ARG A 35 8.89 -0.08 -5.58
C ARG A 35 8.76 1.20 -4.78
N LYS A 36 9.89 1.75 -4.30
CA LYS A 36 9.93 3.01 -3.54
C LYS A 36 9.31 4.17 -4.31
N LEU A 37 9.66 4.31 -5.59
CA LEU A 37 9.12 5.37 -6.44
C LEU A 37 7.60 5.20 -6.64
N LYS A 38 7.13 3.96 -6.85
CA LYS A 38 5.68 3.69 -6.96
C LYS A 38 4.93 4.03 -5.67
N ILE A 39 5.51 3.74 -4.50
CA ILE A 39 4.92 4.12 -3.20
C ILE A 39 4.86 5.64 -3.05
N LEU A 40 5.90 6.38 -3.46
CA LEU A 40 5.90 7.84 -3.42
C LEU A 40 4.85 8.45 -4.36
N ILE A 41 4.63 7.86 -5.54
CA ILE A 41 3.55 8.25 -6.46
C ILE A 41 2.18 8.04 -5.78
N ALA A 42 1.95 6.86 -5.18
CA ALA A 42 0.71 6.59 -4.45
C ALA A 42 0.50 7.56 -3.27
N LEU A 43 1.56 7.88 -2.53
CA LEU A 43 1.53 8.84 -1.43
C LEU A 43 1.10 10.23 -1.91
N ALA A 44 1.64 10.69 -3.05
CA ALA A 44 1.25 11.96 -3.65
C ALA A 44 -0.23 11.96 -4.10
N LEU A 45 -0.73 10.84 -4.63
CA LEU A 45 -2.14 10.68 -5.00
C LEU A 45 -3.07 10.77 -3.80
N ASP A 46 -2.72 10.13 -2.68
CA ASP A 46 -3.50 10.20 -1.43
C ASP A 46 -3.44 11.60 -0.81
N ALA A 47 -2.27 12.23 -0.81
CA ALA A 47 -2.08 13.59 -0.32
C ALA A 47 -2.90 14.61 -1.12
N SER A 48 -2.91 14.48 -2.46
CA SER A 48 -3.70 15.36 -3.34
C SER A 48 -5.21 15.27 -3.12
N ARG A 49 -5.69 14.18 -2.52
CA ARG A 49 -7.10 13.92 -2.22
C ARG A 49 -7.45 14.07 -0.73
N GLY A 50 -6.49 14.42 0.11
CA GLY A 50 -6.70 14.56 1.56
C GLY A 50 -6.95 13.23 2.29
N VAL A 51 -6.51 12.09 1.74
CA VAL A 51 -6.71 10.76 2.33
C VAL A 51 -5.70 10.52 3.46
N VAL A 52 -5.96 11.07 4.64
CA VAL A 52 -5.01 11.13 5.77
C VAL A 52 -4.45 9.76 6.19
N GLU A 53 -5.29 8.74 6.32
CA GLU A 53 -4.84 7.39 6.72
C GLU A 53 -4.02 6.70 5.63
N GLY A 54 -4.35 6.96 4.37
CA GLY A 54 -3.57 6.51 3.21
C GLY A 54 -2.18 7.14 3.20
N VAL A 55 -2.10 8.46 3.40
CA VAL A 55 -0.84 9.20 3.52
C VAL A 55 0.04 8.64 4.64
N LYS A 56 -0.51 8.43 5.84
CA LYS A 56 0.24 7.87 6.98
C LYS A 56 0.77 6.46 6.68
N THR A 57 -0.05 5.62 6.06
CA THR A 57 0.31 4.24 5.73
C THR A 57 1.41 4.19 4.67
N LEU A 58 1.26 4.95 3.59
CA LEU A 58 2.22 4.99 2.49
C LEU A 58 3.53 5.70 2.86
N ALA A 59 3.50 6.72 3.71
CA ALA A 59 4.72 7.35 4.23
C ALA A 59 5.59 6.35 5.02
N LYS A 60 4.97 5.53 5.88
CA LYS A 60 5.67 4.44 6.58
C LYS A 60 6.27 3.42 5.62
N ALA A 61 5.49 3.01 4.61
CA ALA A 61 5.96 2.07 3.59
C ALA A 61 7.13 2.63 2.77
N ALA A 62 7.12 3.92 2.42
CA ALA A 62 8.20 4.57 1.68
C ALA A 62 9.51 4.61 2.49
N MET A 63 9.43 4.94 3.79
CA MET A 63 10.58 4.92 4.69
C MET A 63 11.19 3.52 4.81
N GLN A 64 10.36 2.49 4.93
CA GLN A 64 10.83 1.10 5.00
C GLN A 64 11.45 0.61 3.70
N ALA A 65 10.90 1.03 2.55
CA ALA A 65 11.45 0.70 1.24
C ALA A 65 12.83 1.36 1.03
N GLY A 66 13.02 2.59 1.51
CA GLY A 66 14.30 3.31 1.43
C GLY A 66 15.41 2.68 2.27
N GLN A 67 15.09 2.11 3.44
CA GLN A 67 16.09 1.43 4.28
C GLN A 67 16.71 0.17 3.63
N LYS A 68 16.10 -0.37 2.57
CA LYS A 68 16.64 -1.51 1.83
C LYS A 68 17.61 -1.12 0.71
N GLU A 69 17.65 0.13 0.28
CA GLU A 69 18.56 0.64 -0.77
C GLU A 69 19.92 1.11 -0.21
N GLU A 70 20.03 1.38 1.09
CA GLU A 70 21.22 2.01 1.72
C GLU A 70 22.23 0.98 2.29
N ARG A 71 22.22 -0.27 1.82
CA ARG A 71 23.16 -1.33 2.20
C ARG A 71 23.82 -1.93 0.97
#